data_AF-A0A521HGZ7-F1
#
_entry.id   AF-A0A521HGZ7-F1
#
_cell.length_a   1.000
_cell.length_b   1.000
_cell.length_c   1.000
_cell.angle_alpha   90.00
_cell.angle_beta   90.00
_cell.angle_gamma   90.00
#
_symmetry.space_group_name_H-M   'P 1'
#
loop_
_entity.id
_entity.type
_entity.pdbx_description
1 polymer ?
#
loop_
_entity_poly.entity_id
_entity_poly.type
_entity_poly.pdbx_seq_one_letter_code
_entity_poly.pdbx_strand_id
1 'polypeptide(L)'
;MAFAPLSLAKSQVEALRTSVRHALERWLFRVGRPDPAPIRLHQRRIYVLPTTAGFGLAAALLAMLIASINYSLGLGFALTFLIAGVAVASIVHAFRNLVGLSVRPGRCPPVFCGGDARFVFLITNPRRSRRAALRLRAHGRHTDFDLDAADIATVELACPTSRRGPLAVGRTILETCWPLGLIRAWSVFVPDLGCIVYPQPEAEPPPLPVAASTSGGGRREHGEGDDDFSGLRPHRDSDSPRHVAWKAVARGGPMLTKQYAGLGGGDALLDWAELPPALDDEARLSRLTAWILAAERAGRRYALRLPGTDIAAAQGEVHQHRCLQALALHRLAGPAQDVR
;
A
#
# COMPACT_ATOMS: atom_id res chain seq x y z
N MET A 1 16.87 -43.89 31.46
CA MET A 1 18.12 -43.25 30.98
C MET A 1 18.27 -43.59 29.50
N ALA A 2 18.44 -42.72 28.52
CA ALA A 2 18.34 -41.27 28.39
C ALA A 2 18.23 -40.99 26.86
N PHE A 3 17.03 -40.68 26.34
CA PHE A 3 16.81 -40.23 24.96
C PHE A 3 16.61 -38.72 24.98
N ALA A 4 17.70 -37.94 25.01
CA ALA A 4 17.64 -36.48 25.06
C ALA A 4 18.73 -35.67 24.31
N PRO A 5 19.81 -36.23 23.70
CA PRO A 5 20.86 -35.37 23.14
C PRO A 5 20.61 -34.83 21.72
N LEU A 6 19.70 -35.43 20.92
CA LEU A 6 19.51 -35.05 19.51
C LEU A 6 18.54 -33.88 19.25
N SER A 7 17.65 -33.56 20.20
CA SER A 7 16.69 -32.44 20.08
C SER A 7 17.36 -31.08 20.30
N LEU A 8 18.26 -31.01 21.28
CA LEU A 8 18.99 -29.80 21.66
C LEU A 8 19.98 -29.34 20.59
N ALA A 9 20.65 -30.27 19.90
CA ALA A 9 21.57 -29.91 18.81
C ALA A 9 20.86 -29.32 17.58
N LYS A 10 19.64 -29.80 17.26
CA LYS A 10 18.83 -29.24 16.16
C LYS A 10 18.34 -27.83 16.50
N SER A 11 17.85 -27.61 17.72
CA SER A 11 17.37 -26.29 18.14
C SER A 11 18.49 -25.27 18.25
N GLN A 12 19.69 -25.67 18.69
CA GLN A 12 20.86 -24.78 18.73
C GLN A 12 21.37 -24.41 17.33
N VAL A 13 21.35 -25.34 16.37
CA VAL A 13 21.75 -25.07 14.97
C VAL A 13 20.70 -24.22 14.24
N GLU A 14 19.40 -24.41 14.50
CA GLU A 14 18.33 -23.56 13.98
C GLU A 14 18.35 -22.16 14.60
N ALA A 15 18.65 -22.03 15.89
CA ALA A 15 18.84 -20.78 16.59
C ALA A 15 20.11 -20.03 16.11
N LEU A 16 21.19 -20.74 15.82
CA LEU A 16 22.39 -20.14 15.21
C LEU A 16 22.12 -19.68 13.77
N ARG A 17 21.39 -20.47 12.96
CA ARG A 17 21.05 -20.12 11.58
C ARG A 17 20.12 -18.93 11.50
N THR A 18 19.13 -18.84 12.39
CA THR A 18 18.22 -17.69 12.50
C THR A 18 18.94 -16.46 13.07
N SER A 19 19.83 -16.63 14.04
CA SER A 19 20.63 -15.53 14.58
C SER A 19 21.65 -14.98 13.59
N VAL A 20 22.35 -15.84 12.84
CA VAL A 20 23.27 -15.39 11.77
C VAL A 20 22.48 -14.75 10.63
N ARG A 21 21.31 -15.29 10.28
CA ARG A 21 20.41 -14.65 9.30
C ARG A 21 19.93 -13.29 9.76
N HIS A 22 19.49 -13.14 11.01
CA HIS A 22 19.06 -11.86 11.57
C HIS A 22 20.22 -10.90 11.83
N ALA A 23 21.43 -11.38 12.07
CA ALA A 23 22.64 -10.57 12.22
C ALA A 23 23.16 -10.08 10.85
N LEU A 24 23.11 -10.92 9.81
CA LEU A 24 23.39 -10.52 8.42
C LEU A 24 22.30 -9.57 7.91
N GLU A 25 21.04 -9.87 8.20
CA GLU A 25 19.91 -9.01 7.87
C GLU A 25 20.08 -7.65 8.56
N ARG A 26 20.54 -7.61 9.84
CA ARG A 26 20.92 -6.42 10.64
C ARG A 26 22.11 -5.64 10.13
N TRP A 27 23.19 -6.31 9.77
CA TRP A 27 24.37 -5.68 9.22
C TRP A 27 24.09 -5.11 7.80
N LEU A 28 23.13 -5.71 7.08
CA LEU A 28 22.54 -5.16 5.84
C LEU A 28 21.38 -4.15 6.09
N PHE A 29 20.91 -3.92 7.32
CA PHE A 29 19.79 -3.00 7.66
C PHE A 29 20.21 -1.54 7.81
N ARG A 30 21.26 -1.05 7.11
CA ARG A 30 21.33 0.39 6.87
C ARG A 30 20.32 0.66 5.76
N VAL A 31 19.16 1.25 6.10
CA VAL A 31 18.14 1.69 5.14
C VAL A 31 18.85 2.60 4.15
N GLY A 32 19.22 2.02 3.01
CA GLY A 32 19.92 2.72 1.95
C GLY A 32 18.98 3.75 1.34
N ARG A 33 19.57 4.80 0.76
CA ARG A 33 18.84 5.69 -0.14
C ARG A 33 18.15 4.85 -1.24
N PRO A 34 16.96 5.23 -1.70
CA PRO A 34 16.30 4.54 -2.81
C PRO A 34 17.25 4.37 -3.99
N ASP A 35 17.32 3.15 -4.54
CA ASP A 35 18.15 2.86 -5.70
C ASP A 35 17.53 3.55 -6.94
N PRO A 36 18.32 4.24 -7.79
CA PRO A 36 17.80 4.88 -8.99
C PRO A 36 17.22 3.83 -9.95
N ALA A 37 16.02 4.07 -10.46
CA ALA A 37 15.39 3.21 -11.45
C ALA A 37 15.99 3.45 -12.86
N PRO A 38 16.13 2.41 -13.71
CA PRO A 38 15.80 1.00 -13.46
C PRO A 38 16.86 0.28 -12.61
N ILE A 39 16.40 -0.50 -11.63
CA ILE A 39 17.27 -1.27 -10.74
C ILE A 39 17.69 -2.54 -11.49
N ARG A 40 18.92 -2.56 -11.99
CA ARG A 40 19.50 -3.73 -12.66
C ARG A 40 20.20 -4.64 -11.66
N LEU A 41 19.84 -5.92 -11.68
CA LEU A 41 20.45 -6.93 -10.83
C LEU A 41 21.81 -7.36 -11.42
N HIS A 42 22.87 -6.66 -11.01
CA HIS A 42 24.24 -6.99 -11.35
C HIS A 42 24.79 -8.12 -10.47
N GLN A 43 25.85 -8.78 -10.95
CA GLN A 43 26.47 -9.94 -10.31
C GLN A 43 26.87 -9.68 -8.84
N ARG A 44 27.34 -8.47 -8.52
CA ARG A 44 27.78 -8.08 -7.16
C ARG A 44 26.64 -7.99 -6.14
N ARG A 45 25.37 -7.98 -6.57
CA ARG A 45 24.20 -7.87 -5.70
C ARG A 45 23.51 -9.22 -5.45
N ILE A 46 23.99 -10.29 -6.07
CA ILE A 46 23.37 -11.62 -6.00
C ILE A 46 24.15 -12.46 -5.00
N TYR A 47 23.44 -12.94 -3.98
CA TYR A 47 23.94 -13.87 -2.99
C TYR A 47 23.41 -15.26 -3.30
N VAL A 48 24.25 -16.28 -3.13
CA VAL A 48 23.92 -17.67 -3.43
C VAL A 48 24.33 -18.52 -2.23
N LEU A 49 23.37 -19.28 -1.68
CA LEU A 49 23.60 -20.14 -0.52
C LEU A 49 22.84 -21.46 -0.66
N PRO A 50 23.41 -22.60 -0.23
CA PRO A 50 22.67 -23.85 -0.16
C PRO A 50 21.44 -23.76 0.75
N THR A 51 20.35 -24.40 0.34
CA THR A 51 19.17 -24.60 1.19
C THR A 51 19.43 -25.73 2.19
N THR A 52 18.48 -25.99 3.08
CA THR A 52 18.53 -27.16 3.98
C THR A 52 18.67 -28.47 3.20
N ALA A 53 17.97 -28.61 2.08
CA ALA A 53 18.11 -29.74 1.17
C ALA A 53 19.49 -29.78 0.51
N GLY A 54 20.03 -28.62 0.11
CA GLY A 54 21.40 -28.52 -0.43
C GLY A 54 22.47 -28.99 0.57
N PHE A 55 22.35 -28.59 1.84
CA PHE A 55 23.25 -29.09 2.90
C PHE A 55 23.08 -30.59 3.15
N GLY A 56 21.85 -31.10 3.12
CA GLY A 56 21.58 -32.54 3.22
C GLY A 56 22.23 -33.32 2.09
N LEU A 57 22.12 -32.83 0.85
CA LEU A 57 22.78 -33.44 -0.30
C LEU A 57 24.31 -33.40 -0.18
N ALA A 58 24.89 -32.28 0.27
CA ALA A 58 26.32 -32.17 0.48
C ALA A 58 26.84 -33.18 1.51
N ALA A 59 26.11 -33.39 2.60
CA ALA A 59 26.43 -34.40 3.60
C ALA A 59 26.32 -35.83 3.05
N ALA A 60 25.28 -36.12 2.26
CA ALA A 60 25.12 -37.41 1.59
C ALA A 60 26.26 -37.68 0.59
N LEU A 61 26.62 -36.69 -0.22
CA LEU A 61 27.76 -36.78 -1.15
C LEU A 61 29.07 -37.06 -0.42
N LEU A 62 29.30 -36.40 0.72
CA LEU A 62 30.49 -36.65 1.54
C LEU A 62 30.50 -38.08 2.10
N ALA A 63 29.36 -38.57 2.61
CA ALA A 63 29.24 -39.93 3.11
C ALA A 63 29.45 -40.97 1.99
N MET A 64 28.86 -40.75 0.81
CA MET A 64 29.05 -41.60 -0.37
C MET A 64 30.50 -41.60 -0.83
N LEU A 65 31.18 -40.44 -0.79
CA LEU A 65 32.60 -40.34 -1.14
C LEU A 65 33.46 -41.14 -0.16
N ILE A 66 33.23 -40.98 1.15
CA ILE A 66 33.94 -41.73 2.19
C ILE A 66 33.71 -43.24 2.02
N ALA A 67 32.46 -43.66 1.78
CA ALA A 67 32.15 -45.07 1.52
C ALA A 67 32.85 -45.60 0.27
N SER A 68 32.84 -44.83 -0.82
CA SER A 68 33.49 -45.22 -2.09
C SER A 68 35.00 -45.36 -1.92
N ILE A 69 35.63 -44.48 -1.13
CA ILE A 69 37.05 -44.57 -0.75
C ILE A 69 37.32 -45.82 0.08
N ASN A 70 36.55 -46.03 1.15
CA ASN A 70 36.77 -47.13 2.09
C ASN A 70 36.60 -48.51 1.45
N TYR A 71 35.63 -48.66 0.55
CA TYR A 71 35.33 -49.94 -0.09
C TYR A 71 35.90 -50.05 -1.52
N SER A 72 36.62 -49.04 -2.01
CA SER A 72 37.16 -49.01 -3.38
C SER A 72 36.09 -49.22 -4.48
N LEU A 73 34.87 -48.74 -4.26
CA LEU A 73 33.77 -48.85 -5.24
C LEU A 73 33.95 -47.82 -6.36
N GLY A 74 34.46 -48.26 -7.52
CA GLY A 74 34.59 -47.43 -8.72
C GLY A 74 33.26 -46.77 -9.16
N LEU A 75 32.15 -47.52 -9.15
CA LEU A 75 30.81 -47.01 -9.46
C LEU A 75 30.33 -45.95 -8.46
N GLY A 76 30.75 -46.04 -7.19
CA GLY A 76 30.41 -45.09 -6.15
C GLY A 76 31.00 -43.70 -6.41
N PHE A 77 32.25 -43.65 -6.89
CA PHE A 77 32.87 -42.39 -7.34
C PHE A 77 32.12 -41.78 -8.52
N ALA A 78 31.78 -42.59 -9.54
CA ALA A 78 31.07 -42.12 -10.72
C ALA A 78 29.72 -41.47 -10.37
N LEU A 79 28.92 -42.13 -9.53
CA LEU A 79 27.63 -41.61 -9.07
C LEU A 79 27.79 -40.34 -8.21
N THR A 80 28.74 -40.34 -7.28
CA THR A 80 29.00 -39.19 -6.40
C THR A 80 29.38 -37.95 -7.21
N PHE A 81 30.31 -38.07 -8.16
CA PHE A 81 30.72 -36.95 -8.99
C PHE A 81 29.65 -36.51 -9.98
N LEU A 82 28.83 -37.44 -10.50
CA LEU A 82 27.69 -37.10 -11.35
C LEU A 82 26.69 -36.20 -10.59
N ILE A 83 26.27 -36.62 -9.39
CA ILE A 83 25.33 -35.86 -8.56
C ILE A 83 25.95 -34.53 -8.11
N ALA A 84 27.23 -34.53 -7.74
CA ALA A 84 27.95 -33.29 -7.42
C ALA A 84 27.98 -32.32 -8.61
N GLY A 85 28.21 -32.82 -9.83
CA GLY A 85 28.16 -32.04 -11.06
C GLY A 85 26.78 -31.41 -11.29
N VAL A 86 25.71 -32.17 -11.09
CA VAL A 86 24.33 -31.66 -11.15
C VAL A 86 24.08 -30.58 -10.09
N ALA A 87 24.57 -30.78 -8.86
CA ALA A 87 24.44 -29.79 -7.79
C ALA A 87 25.18 -28.48 -8.14
N VAL A 88 26.40 -28.56 -8.68
CA VAL A 88 27.16 -27.39 -9.15
C VAL A 88 26.44 -26.70 -10.32
N ALA A 89 25.88 -27.46 -11.26
CA ALA A 89 25.08 -26.89 -12.34
C ALA A 89 23.86 -26.12 -11.79
N SER A 90 23.20 -26.65 -10.75
CA SER A 90 22.09 -25.98 -10.07
C SER A 90 22.49 -24.62 -9.46
N ILE A 91 23.71 -24.48 -8.93
CA ILE A 91 24.25 -23.20 -8.45
C ILE A 91 24.30 -22.17 -9.59
N VAL A 92 24.86 -22.58 -10.73
CA VAL A 92 25.01 -21.71 -11.91
C VAL A 92 23.64 -21.31 -12.46
N HIS A 93 22.68 -22.23 -12.52
CA HIS A 93 21.33 -21.93 -12.96
C HIS A 93 20.60 -20.98 -12.01
N ALA A 94 20.69 -21.18 -10.69
CA ALA A 94 20.08 -20.27 -9.71
C ALA A 94 20.62 -18.83 -9.85
N PHE A 95 21.94 -18.69 -10.00
CA PHE A 95 22.57 -17.39 -10.23
C PHE A 95 22.14 -16.74 -11.56
N ARG A 96 22.16 -17.51 -12.65
CA ARG A 96 21.77 -17.02 -13.99
C ARG A 96 20.30 -16.64 -14.07
N ASN A 97 19.45 -17.25 -13.24
CA ASN A 97 18.02 -16.97 -13.19
C ASN A 97 17.73 -15.54 -12.66
N LEU A 98 18.58 -14.98 -11.80
CA LEU A 98 18.43 -13.60 -11.31
C LEU A 98 19.26 -12.56 -12.08
N VAL A 99 20.46 -12.92 -12.55
CA VAL A 99 21.38 -11.94 -13.12
C VAL A 99 20.81 -11.24 -14.36
N GLY A 100 20.92 -9.92 -14.38
CA GLY A 100 20.46 -9.08 -15.48
C GLY A 100 18.94 -8.87 -15.55
N LEU A 101 18.16 -9.27 -14.53
CA LEU A 101 16.80 -8.74 -14.39
C LEU A 101 16.85 -7.23 -14.15
N SER A 102 15.87 -6.54 -14.71
CA SER A 102 15.65 -5.11 -14.47
C SER A 102 14.32 -4.94 -13.75
N VAL A 103 14.34 -4.28 -12.60
CA VAL A 103 13.14 -3.98 -11.81
C VAL A 103 12.87 -2.48 -11.91
N ARG A 104 11.63 -2.12 -12.26
CA ARG A 104 11.14 -0.75 -12.26
C ARG A 104 9.99 -0.63 -11.26
N PRO A 105 9.99 0.40 -10.41
CA PRO A 105 8.83 0.68 -9.56
C PRO A 105 7.65 1.05 -10.45
N GLY A 106 6.49 0.44 -10.19
CA GLY A 106 5.22 0.79 -10.81
C GLY A 106 4.49 1.84 -9.99
N ARG A 107 3.18 1.67 -9.85
CA ARG A 107 2.32 2.53 -9.02
C ARG A 107 1.89 1.78 -7.77
N CYS A 108 1.55 2.52 -6.73
CA CYS A 108 0.85 1.99 -5.57
C CYS A 108 -0.27 2.97 -5.23
N PRO A 109 -1.54 2.65 -5.57
CA PRO A 109 -2.65 3.54 -5.25
C PRO A 109 -2.82 3.63 -3.73
N PRO A 110 -3.28 4.77 -3.21
CA PRO A 110 -3.60 4.92 -1.80
C PRO A 110 -4.64 3.89 -1.34
N VAL A 111 -4.57 3.52 -0.07
CA VAL A 111 -5.50 2.56 0.55
C VAL A 111 -5.93 3.06 1.92
N PHE A 112 -7.13 2.69 2.39
CA PHE A 112 -7.53 2.96 3.76
C PHE A 112 -6.83 2.01 4.74
N CYS A 113 -6.54 2.49 5.94
CA CYS A 113 -5.95 1.69 7.00
C CYS A 113 -6.83 0.45 7.28
N GLY A 114 -6.18 -0.71 7.45
CA GLY A 114 -6.85 -2.01 7.53
C GLY A 114 -7.02 -2.72 6.18
N GLY A 115 -6.79 -2.00 5.06
CA GLY A 115 -6.73 -2.59 3.72
C GLY A 115 -5.33 -3.05 3.31
N ASP A 116 -5.25 -3.68 2.13
CA ASP A 116 -4.00 -4.15 1.53
C ASP A 116 -3.44 -3.12 0.53
N ALA A 117 -2.26 -2.57 0.83
CA ALA A 117 -1.50 -1.74 -0.11
C ALA A 117 -0.90 -2.65 -1.20
N ARG A 118 -1.23 -2.36 -2.47
CA ARG A 118 -0.77 -3.15 -3.62
C ARG A 118 0.39 -2.46 -4.31
N PHE A 119 1.59 -2.94 -4.05
CA PHE A 119 2.81 -2.46 -4.69
C PHE A 119 2.99 -3.13 -6.05
N VAL A 120 2.94 -2.35 -7.13
CA VAL A 120 3.14 -2.86 -8.48
C VAL A 120 4.61 -2.73 -8.89
N PHE A 121 5.18 -3.81 -9.41
CA PHE A 121 6.54 -3.89 -9.92
C PHE A 121 6.53 -4.30 -11.38
N LEU A 122 7.32 -3.61 -12.20
CA LEU A 122 7.54 -3.99 -13.60
C LEU A 122 8.91 -4.67 -13.69
N ILE A 123 8.90 -5.97 -13.95
CA ILE A 123 10.12 -6.79 -14.00
C ILE A 123 10.37 -7.21 -15.45
N THR A 124 11.49 -6.76 -16.00
CA THR A 124 11.88 -7.02 -17.38
C THR A 124 12.94 -8.12 -17.45
N ASN A 125 12.69 -9.13 -18.27
CA ASN A 125 13.68 -10.13 -18.66
C ASN A 125 14.28 -9.78 -20.03
N PRO A 126 15.50 -9.23 -20.09
CA PRO A 126 16.13 -8.93 -21.37
C PRO A 126 16.69 -10.18 -22.09
N ARG A 127 16.68 -11.36 -21.47
CA ARG A 127 17.25 -12.58 -22.06
C ARG A 127 16.19 -13.33 -22.87
N ARG A 128 16.65 -14.01 -23.92
CA ARG A 128 15.84 -14.95 -24.74
C ARG A 128 15.59 -16.30 -24.06
N SER A 129 15.77 -16.40 -22.75
CA SER A 129 15.55 -17.60 -21.96
C SER A 129 14.54 -17.31 -20.86
N ARG A 130 13.59 -18.22 -20.65
CA ARG A 130 12.63 -18.18 -19.54
C ARG A 130 13.35 -18.16 -18.19
N ARG A 131 12.79 -17.45 -17.22
CA ARG A 131 13.20 -17.40 -15.82
C ARG A 131 12.04 -17.89 -14.96
N ALA A 132 12.25 -18.98 -14.24
CA ALA A 132 11.20 -19.66 -13.50
C ALA A 132 11.41 -19.57 -11.98
N ALA A 133 10.35 -19.80 -11.21
CA ALA A 133 10.35 -19.80 -9.76
C ALA A 133 11.02 -18.56 -9.17
N LEU A 134 10.60 -17.38 -9.64
CA LEU A 134 10.98 -16.09 -9.07
C LEU A 134 10.00 -15.75 -7.94
N ARG A 135 10.53 -15.23 -6.84
CA ARG A 135 9.76 -14.83 -5.67
C ARG A 135 10.14 -13.43 -5.26
N LEU A 136 9.17 -12.53 -5.24
CA LEU A 136 9.32 -11.16 -4.75
C LEU A 136 8.82 -11.07 -3.31
N ARG A 137 9.60 -10.44 -2.42
CA ARG A 137 9.26 -10.33 -0.99
C ARG A 137 9.46 -8.91 -0.49
N ALA A 138 8.48 -8.40 0.25
CA ALA A 138 8.58 -7.20 1.08
C ALA A 138 7.57 -7.29 2.23
N HIS A 139 7.80 -6.58 3.33
CA HIS A 139 6.89 -6.53 4.50
C HIS A 139 6.40 -7.91 5.00
N GLY A 140 7.27 -8.93 4.95
CA GLY A 140 6.91 -10.30 5.35
C GLY A 140 5.96 -11.04 4.40
N ARG A 141 5.49 -10.40 3.32
CA ARG A 141 4.65 -10.98 2.27
C ARG A 141 5.50 -11.39 1.06
N HIS A 142 4.94 -12.24 0.21
CA HIS A 142 5.59 -12.66 -1.02
C HIS A 142 4.60 -12.96 -2.14
N THR A 143 5.08 -12.82 -3.37
CA THR A 143 4.38 -13.24 -4.60
C THR A 143 5.36 -14.04 -5.46
N ASP A 144 4.90 -15.19 -5.94
CA ASP A 144 5.64 -16.06 -6.84
C ASP A 144 5.20 -15.83 -8.28
N PHE A 145 6.15 -15.83 -9.21
CA PHE A 145 5.88 -15.62 -10.63
C PHE A 145 6.98 -16.26 -11.49
N ASP A 146 6.62 -16.49 -12.75
CA ASP A 146 7.55 -16.86 -13.80
C ASP A 146 7.63 -15.71 -14.81
N LEU A 147 8.73 -15.66 -15.56
CA LEU A 147 8.95 -14.62 -16.56
C LEU A 147 9.50 -15.25 -17.84
N ASP A 148 8.77 -15.10 -18.93
CA ASP A 148 9.14 -15.70 -20.19
C ASP A 148 10.30 -14.97 -20.88
N ALA A 149 10.77 -15.54 -21.98
CA ALA A 149 11.87 -15.00 -22.75
C ALA A 149 11.52 -13.62 -23.34
N ALA A 150 12.39 -12.63 -23.15
CA ALA A 150 12.21 -11.26 -23.64
C ALA A 150 10.91 -10.57 -23.17
N ASP A 151 10.40 -10.96 -22.00
CA ASP A 151 9.09 -10.51 -21.49
C ASP A 151 9.20 -9.46 -20.37
N ILE A 152 8.08 -8.77 -20.12
CA ILE A 152 7.89 -7.83 -19.01
C ILE A 152 6.66 -8.25 -18.22
N ALA A 153 6.86 -8.68 -16.97
CA ALA A 153 5.76 -8.99 -16.07
C ALA A 153 5.44 -7.81 -15.15
N THR A 154 4.14 -7.59 -14.95
CA THR A 154 3.59 -6.74 -13.89
C THR A 154 3.31 -7.63 -12.68
N VAL A 155 4.09 -7.45 -11.62
CA VAL A 155 3.99 -8.24 -10.39
C VAL A 155 3.39 -7.36 -9.29
N GLU A 156 2.30 -7.82 -8.69
CA GLU A 156 1.66 -7.15 -7.57
C GLU A 156 2.04 -7.83 -6.25
N LEU A 157 2.39 -7.00 -5.25
CA LEU A 157 2.63 -7.45 -3.89
C LEU A 157 1.65 -6.72 -2.95
N ALA A 158 0.70 -7.48 -2.41
CA ALA A 158 -0.25 -7.00 -1.41
C ALA A 158 0.37 -7.04 -0.01
N CYS A 159 0.39 -5.89 0.66
CA CYS A 159 0.90 -5.72 2.02
C CYS A 159 -0.21 -5.14 2.93
N PRO A 160 -0.59 -5.83 4.01
CA PRO A 160 -1.63 -5.33 4.92
C PRO A 160 -1.14 -4.07 5.64
N THR A 161 -2.02 -3.08 5.75
CA THR A 161 -1.72 -1.81 6.40
C THR A 161 -2.32 -1.75 7.80
N SER A 162 -1.52 -1.32 8.78
CA SER A 162 -1.93 -1.25 10.19
C SER A 162 -1.98 0.17 10.75
N ARG A 163 -1.36 1.13 10.06
CA ARG A 163 -1.31 2.54 10.47
C ARG A 163 -1.48 3.45 9.25
N ARG A 164 -2.12 4.60 9.45
CA ARG A 164 -2.19 5.65 8.43
C ARG A 164 -0.83 6.32 8.19
N GLY A 165 -0.73 7.04 7.07
CA GLY A 165 0.44 7.85 6.71
C GLY A 165 1.20 7.30 5.51
N PRO A 166 2.41 7.80 5.25
CA PRO A 166 3.22 7.32 4.15
C PRO A 166 3.70 5.90 4.42
N LEU A 167 3.45 5.00 3.46
CA LEU A 167 3.94 3.62 3.48
C LEU A 167 4.86 3.40 2.28
N ALA A 168 6.15 3.28 2.55
CA ALA A 168 7.11 2.83 1.55
C ALA A 168 7.17 1.30 1.52
N VAL A 169 7.38 0.71 0.34
CA VAL A 169 7.62 -0.74 0.22
C VAL A 169 8.93 -1.14 0.90
N GLY A 170 9.90 -0.22 0.93
CA GLY A 170 11.18 -0.40 1.61
C GLY A 170 12.01 -1.53 1.01
N ARG A 171 12.71 -2.27 1.87
CA ARG A 171 13.61 -3.35 1.45
C ARG A 171 12.82 -4.46 0.77
N THR A 172 13.10 -4.65 -0.51
CA THR A 172 12.52 -5.70 -1.34
C THR A 172 13.58 -6.75 -1.66
N ILE A 173 13.18 -8.02 -1.66
CA ILE A 173 14.04 -9.16 -1.96
C ILE A 173 13.45 -9.90 -3.15
N LEU A 174 14.26 -10.08 -4.20
CA LEU A 174 13.93 -10.99 -5.29
C LEU A 174 14.78 -12.25 -5.13
N GLU A 175 14.15 -13.41 -5.04
CA GLU A 175 14.81 -14.69 -4.80
C GLU A 175 14.34 -15.79 -5.74
N THR A 176 15.12 -16.85 -5.83
CA THR A 176 14.79 -18.05 -6.57
C THR A 176 15.49 -19.27 -5.98
N CYS A 177 14.83 -20.43 -6.07
CA CYS A 177 15.41 -21.72 -5.74
C CYS A 177 15.49 -22.65 -6.97
N TRP A 178 15.33 -22.10 -8.18
CA TRP A 178 15.40 -22.85 -9.42
C TRP A 178 16.82 -23.41 -9.67
N PRO A 179 16.99 -24.62 -10.24
CA PRO A 179 15.94 -25.58 -10.64
C PRO A 179 15.56 -26.61 -9.58
N LEU A 180 16.53 -27.10 -8.79
CA LEU A 180 16.33 -28.29 -7.94
C LEU A 180 15.93 -27.98 -6.49
N GLY A 181 15.80 -26.70 -6.11
CA GLY A 181 15.55 -26.32 -4.72
C GLY A 181 16.77 -26.48 -3.79
N LEU A 182 17.92 -26.90 -4.30
CA LEU A 182 19.16 -27.13 -3.54
C LEU A 182 19.86 -25.83 -3.15
N ILE A 183 19.67 -24.78 -3.94
CA ILE A 183 20.39 -23.51 -3.84
C ILE A 183 19.36 -22.39 -3.84
N ARG A 184 19.51 -21.44 -2.93
CA ARG A 184 18.74 -20.19 -2.92
C ARG A 184 19.65 -19.07 -3.42
N ALA A 185 19.26 -18.43 -4.51
CA ALA A 185 19.86 -17.18 -4.96
C ALA A 185 18.91 -16.02 -4.62
N TRP A 186 19.44 -14.89 -4.15
CA TRP A 186 18.62 -13.71 -3.87
C TRP A 186 19.38 -12.40 -4.10
N SER A 187 18.63 -11.35 -4.39
CA SER A 187 19.12 -9.98 -4.48
C SER A 187 18.25 -9.06 -3.62
N VAL A 188 18.88 -8.09 -2.98
CA VAL A 188 18.22 -7.09 -2.12
C VAL A 188 18.31 -5.73 -2.82
N PHE A 189 17.21 -4.99 -2.84
CA PHE A 189 17.14 -3.63 -3.38
C PHE A 189 16.08 -2.80 -2.66
N VAL A 190 16.17 -1.48 -2.77
CA VAL A 190 15.19 -0.55 -2.18
C VAL A 190 14.64 0.34 -3.30
N PRO A 191 13.46 0.00 -3.86
CA PRO A 191 12.84 0.83 -4.89
C PRO A 191 12.19 2.07 -4.28
N ASP A 192 12.20 3.16 -5.04
CA ASP A 192 11.42 4.36 -4.73
C ASP A 192 9.95 4.11 -5.07
N LEU A 193 9.27 3.37 -4.20
CA LEU A 193 7.87 2.98 -4.35
C LEU A 193 7.16 3.07 -3.00
N GLY A 194 6.11 3.88 -2.95
CA GLY A 194 5.30 4.09 -1.76
C GLY A 194 3.89 4.55 -2.10
N CYS A 195 3.01 4.49 -1.11
CA CYS A 195 1.66 5.04 -1.18
C CYS A 195 1.32 5.78 0.11
N ILE A 196 0.22 6.51 0.08
CA ILE A 196 -0.39 7.09 1.29
C ILE A 196 -1.46 6.12 1.78
N VAL A 197 -1.44 5.82 3.08
CA VAL A 197 -2.49 5.08 3.76
C VAL A 197 -3.42 6.08 4.43
N TYR A 198 -4.68 6.14 4.00
CA TYR A 198 -5.68 7.00 4.59
C TYR A 198 -6.15 6.47 5.95
N PRO A 199 -6.64 7.33 6.86
CA PRO A 199 -7.29 6.86 8.09
C PRO A 199 -8.48 5.97 7.74
N GLN A 200 -8.79 4.98 8.59
CA GLN A 200 -9.95 4.12 8.37
C GLN A 200 -11.24 4.94 8.61
N PRO A 201 -12.23 4.95 7.70
CA PRO A 201 -13.48 5.65 7.95
C PRO A 201 -14.24 5.02 9.11
N GLU A 202 -14.86 5.85 9.94
CA GLU A 202 -15.84 5.40 10.94
C GLU A 202 -17.01 4.68 10.26
N ALA A 203 -17.43 3.54 10.80
CA ALA A 203 -18.46 2.69 10.18
C ALA A 203 -19.86 3.34 10.22
N GLU A 204 -20.21 3.96 11.35
CA GLU A 204 -21.50 4.61 11.57
C GLU A 204 -21.27 6.06 12.02
N PRO A 205 -20.84 6.95 11.10
CA PRO A 205 -20.58 8.33 11.46
C PRO A 205 -21.90 9.06 11.74
N PRO A 206 -21.88 10.09 12.62
CA PRO A 206 -23.00 11.03 12.73
C PRO A 206 -23.29 11.71 11.38
N PRO A 207 -24.50 12.26 11.18
CA PRO A 207 -24.84 12.95 9.94
C PRO A 207 -23.87 14.08 9.64
N LEU A 208 -23.69 14.38 8.35
CA LEU A 208 -22.85 15.50 7.90
C LEU A 208 -23.25 16.79 8.62
N PRO A 209 -22.29 17.57 9.14
CA PRO A 209 -22.59 18.87 9.71
C PRO A 209 -23.22 19.73 8.61
N VAL A 210 -24.43 20.19 8.86
CA VAL A 210 -25.09 21.17 8.00
C VAL A 210 -24.43 22.50 8.30
N ALA A 211 -23.89 23.17 7.27
CA ALA A 211 -23.40 24.52 7.45
C ALA A 211 -24.53 25.36 8.04
N ALA A 212 -24.31 25.93 9.23
CA ALA A 212 -25.18 26.97 9.72
C ALA A 212 -25.16 28.05 8.64
N SER A 213 -26.29 28.24 7.96
CA SER A 213 -26.47 29.38 7.08
C SER A 213 -26.12 30.59 7.94
N THR A 214 -25.03 31.28 7.59
CA THR A 214 -24.64 32.50 8.29
C THR A 214 -25.76 33.49 8.07
N SER A 215 -26.70 33.48 9.00
CA SER A 215 -27.82 34.40 9.11
C SER A 215 -27.22 35.67 9.68
N GLY A 216 -26.47 36.36 8.83
CA GLY A 216 -25.72 37.56 9.16
C GLY A 216 -25.55 38.40 7.90
N GLY A 217 -26.61 39.15 7.57
CA GLY A 217 -26.55 40.39 6.80
C GLY A 217 -25.60 40.45 5.61
N GLY A 218 -25.89 39.71 4.55
CA GLY A 218 -25.14 39.79 3.31
C GLY A 218 -25.94 39.17 2.18
N ARG A 219 -26.88 39.94 1.65
CA ARG A 219 -27.62 39.66 0.41
C ARG A 219 -26.62 39.38 -0.70
N ARG A 220 -26.26 38.10 -0.87
CA ARG A 220 -25.72 37.61 -2.14
C ARG A 220 -26.91 37.54 -3.07
N GLU A 221 -27.05 38.56 -3.91
CA GLU A 221 -27.83 38.47 -5.14
C GLU A 221 -27.25 37.30 -5.94
N HIS A 222 -27.85 36.12 -5.79
CA HIS A 222 -27.74 35.09 -6.81
C HIS A 222 -28.72 35.49 -7.90
N GLY A 223 -28.15 35.77 -9.07
CA GLY A 223 -28.87 36.19 -10.26
C GLY A 223 -29.92 35.16 -10.66
N GLU A 224 -30.97 35.69 -11.29
CA GLU A 224 -32.06 34.95 -11.90
C GLU A 224 -31.54 33.80 -12.77
N GLY A 225 -31.78 32.59 -12.28
CA GLY A 225 -31.68 31.33 -12.99
C GLY A 225 -32.68 30.40 -12.33
N ASP A 226 -33.56 29.83 -13.12
CA ASP A 226 -34.70 29.00 -12.75
C ASP A 226 -34.27 27.73 -11.97
N ASP A 227 -34.09 27.85 -10.65
CA ASP A 227 -33.74 26.72 -9.79
C ASP A 227 -34.98 26.22 -9.01
N ASP A 228 -35.62 25.22 -9.64
CA ASP A 228 -36.63 24.27 -9.16
C ASP A 228 -37.72 24.81 -8.22
N PHE A 229 -38.81 25.25 -8.84
CA PHE A 229 -40.11 25.43 -8.19
C PHE A 229 -40.52 24.14 -7.45
N SER A 230 -40.57 24.20 -6.11
CA SER A 230 -40.88 23.05 -5.25
C SER A 230 -42.34 22.99 -4.82
N GLY A 231 -43.10 24.07 -5.02
CA GLY A 231 -44.54 24.10 -4.80
C GLY A 231 -45.09 25.46 -4.42
N LEU A 232 -46.38 25.50 -4.12
CA LEU A 232 -47.10 26.68 -3.64
C LEU A 232 -47.48 26.47 -2.18
N ARG A 233 -47.22 27.45 -1.33
CA ARG A 233 -47.77 27.48 0.04
C ARG A 233 -48.68 28.70 0.24
N PRO A 234 -49.61 28.65 1.22
CA PRO A 234 -50.32 29.84 1.66
C PRO A 234 -49.35 30.97 2.03
N HIS A 235 -49.61 32.17 1.51
CA HIS A 235 -48.81 33.35 1.79
C HIS A 235 -48.90 33.72 3.27
N ARG A 236 -47.78 34.11 3.85
CA ARG A 236 -47.70 34.69 5.20
C ARG A 236 -47.22 36.12 5.07
N ASP A 237 -47.64 37.00 5.98
CA ASP A 237 -47.29 38.43 5.94
C ASP A 237 -45.78 38.71 6.08
N SER A 238 -44.99 37.70 6.45
CA SER A 238 -43.52 37.75 6.48
C SER A 238 -42.86 37.40 5.14
N ASP A 239 -43.62 36.95 4.14
CA ASP A 239 -43.12 36.56 2.83
C ASP A 239 -42.99 37.77 1.90
N SER A 240 -41.91 37.80 1.12
CA SER A 240 -41.69 38.89 0.16
C SER A 240 -42.79 38.93 -0.91
N PRO A 241 -43.34 40.12 -1.25
CA PRO A 241 -44.35 40.28 -2.31
C PRO A 241 -43.87 39.81 -3.71
N ARG A 242 -42.54 39.73 -3.91
CA ARG A 242 -41.92 39.29 -5.17
C ARG A 242 -42.09 37.80 -5.45
N HIS A 243 -42.31 36.99 -4.42
CA HIS A 243 -42.49 35.54 -4.56
C HIS A 243 -43.95 35.11 -4.62
N VAL A 244 -44.89 36.07 -4.66
CA VAL A 244 -46.32 35.78 -4.77
C VAL A 244 -46.62 35.25 -6.17
N ALA A 245 -47.39 34.16 -6.22
CA ALA A 245 -47.95 33.61 -7.45
C ALA A 245 -49.12 34.47 -7.93
N TRP A 246 -48.82 35.67 -8.45
CA TRP A 246 -49.83 36.64 -8.91
C TRP A 246 -50.81 36.07 -9.93
N LYS A 247 -50.40 35.05 -10.72
CA LYS A 247 -51.26 34.34 -11.67
C LYS A 247 -52.40 33.56 -11.01
N ALA A 248 -52.20 33.07 -9.78
CA ALA A 248 -53.24 32.40 -8.99
C ALA A 248 -54.18 33.43 -8.34
N VAL A 249 -53.62 34.53 -7.83
CA VAL A 249 -54.38 35.64 -7.21
C VAL A 249 -55.29 36.33 -8.23
N ALA A 250 -54.78 36.61 -9.44
CA ALA A 250 -55.54 37.25 -10.51
C ALA A 250 -56.73 36.43 -11.04
N ARG A 251 -56.79 35.12 -10.72
CA ARG A 251 -57.89 34.23 -11.08
C ARG A 251 -58.90 34.04 -9.94
N GLY A 252 -58.82 34.85 -8.88
CA GLY A 252 -59.67 34.75 -7.69
C GLY A 252 -59.27 33.63 -6.73
N GLY A 253 -58.08 33.05 -6.89
CA GLY A 253 -57.54 32.02 -6.00
C GLY A 253 -56.87 32.61 -4.74
N PRO A 254 -56.57 31.77 -3.73
CA PRO A 254 -55.87 32.20 -2.53
C PRO A 254 -54.47 32.74 -2.84
N MET A 255 -53.97 33.64 -1.98
CA MET A 255 -52.61 34.18 -2.10
C MET A 255 -51.60 33.09 -1.75
N LEU A 256 -50.82 32.69 -2.75
CA LEU A 256 -49.83 31.63 -2.64
C LEU A 256 -48.43 32.19 -2.90
N THR A 257 -47.47 31.81 -2.07
CA THR A 257 -46.05 32.10 -2.28
C THR A 257 -45.41 30.93 -3.05
N LYS A 258 -44.70 31.24 -4.14
CA LYS A 258 -43.84 30.29 -4.86
C LYS A 258 -42.69 29.88 -3.94
N GLN A 259 -42.56 28.59 -3.66
CA GLN A 259 -41.37 28.05 -3.03
C GLN A 259 -40.41 27.60 -4.13
N TYR A 260 -39.16 28.04 -4.00
CA TYR A 260 -38.04 27.55 -4.79
C TYR A 260 -37.23 26.63 -3.88
N ALA A 261 -37.03 25.37 -4.28
CA ALA A 261 -36.07 24.50 -3.63
C ALA A 261 -34.67 24.95 -4.07
N GLY A 262 -34.15 25.99 -3.44
CA GLY A 262 -32.75 26.30 -3.61
C GLY A 262 -31.93 25.07 -3.21
N LEU A 263 -31.07 24.61 -4.11
CA LEU A 263 -29.85 23.86 -3.80
C LEU A 263 -28.88 24.70 -2.93
N GLY A 264 -29.41 25.54 -2.03
CA GLY A 264 -28.69 26.35 -1.06
C GLY A 264 -28.27 25.52 0.15
N GLY A 265 -27.76 24.31 -0.09
CA GLY A 265 -26.99 23.60 0.92
C GLY A 265 -25.65 24.29 1.03
N GLY A 266 -25.44 25.10 2.07
CA GLY A 266 -24.14 25.72 2.32
C GLY A 266 -23.01 24.68 2.33
N ASP A 267 -21.82 25.09 1.92
CA ASP A 267 -20.63 24.22 1.91
C ASP A 267 -20.42 23.61 3.30
N ALA A 268 -20.37 22.28 3.39
CA ALA A 268 -20.17 21.62 4.68
C ALA A 268 -18.77 21.94 5.23
N LEU A 269 -18.68 22.51 6.42
CA LEU A 269 -17.41 22.75 7.09
C LEU A 269 -17.07 21.54 7.96
N LEU A 270 -15.98 20.84 7.63
CA LEU A 270 -15.45 19.73 8.41
C LEU A 270 -14.32 20.28 9.29
N ASP A 271 -14.66 20.76 10.49
CA ASP A 271 -13.70 21.39 11.41
C ASP A 271 -13.22 20.41 12.50
N TRP A 272 -11.90 20.28 12.63
CA TRP A 272 -11.27 19.52 13.70
C TRP A 272 -11.64 20.02 15.11
N ALA A 273 -11.82 21.33 15.27
CA ALA A 273 -12.10 21.95 16.57
C ALA A 273 -13.54 21.74 17.05
N GLU A 274 -14.48 21.53 16.12
CA GLU A 274 -15.90 21.28 16.44
C GLU A 274 -16.19 19.83 16.82
N LEU A 275 -15.23 18.93 16.66
CA LEU A 275 -15.37 17.52 17.04
C LEU A 275 -15.44 17.36 18.57
N PRO A 276 -16.25 16.41 19.08
CA PRO A 276 -16.38 16.17 20.51
C PRO A 276 -15.02 15.98 21.20
N PRO A 277 -14.78 16.65 22.35
CA PRO A 277 -13.49 16.57 23.04
C PRO A 277 -13.16 15.18 23.57
N ALA A 278 -14.19 14.34 23.78
CA ALA A 278 -14.03 12.96 24.26
C ALA A 278 -13.43 11.99 23.22
N LEU A 279 -13.37 12.39 21.93
CA LEU A 279 -12.74 11.58 20.88
C LEU A 279 -11.23 11.75 20.91
N ASP A 280 -10.52 10.63 20.85
CA ASP A 280 -9.09 10.60 20.57
C ASP A 280 -8.79 11.08 19.15
N ASP A 281 -7.51 11.39 18.88
CA ASP A 281 -7.10 11.92 17.58
C ASP A 281 -7.41 10.97 16.42
N GLU A 282 -7.27 9.65 16.67
CA GLU A 282 -7.56 8.61 15.68
C GLU A 282 -9.04 8.59 15.33
N ALA A 283 -9.95 8.58 16.31
CA ALA A 283 -11.39 8.61 16.03
C ALA A 283 -11.84 9.92 15.37
N ARG A 284 -11.22 11.06 15.71
CA ARG A 284 -11.47 12.33 15.00
C ARG A 284 -11.13 12.22 13.52
N LEU A 285 -9.98 11.65 13.20
CA LEU A 285 -9.55 11.43 11.80
C LEU A 285 -10.45 10.43 11.08
N SER A 286 -10.86 9.35 11.75
CA SER A 286 -11.80 8.37 11.20
C SER A 286 -13.16 8.99 10.89
N ARG A 287 -13.65 9.88 11.76
CA ARG A 287 -14.91 10.62 11.56
C ARG A 287 -14.83 11.61 10.41
N LEU A 288 -13.76 12.43 10.37
CA LEU A 288 -13.52 13.36 9.26
C LEU A 288 -13.39 12.63 7.93
N THR A 289 -12.71 11.48 7.92
CA THR A 289 -12.62 10.61 6.74
C THR A 289 -14.01 10.14 6.30
N ALA A 290 -14.83 9.66 7.23
CA ALA A 290 -16.18 9.20 6.92
C ALA A 290 -17.08 10.33 6.39
N TRP A 291 -16.96 11.54 6.94
CA TRP A 291 -17.67 12.73 6.45
C TRP A 291 -17.22 13.18 5.06
N ILE A 292 -15.92 13.17 4.75
CA ILE A 292 -15.44 13.44 3.38
C ILE A 292 -16.06 12.47 2.39
N LEU A 293 -16.05 11.17 2.71
CA LEU A 293 -16.63 10.13 1.85
C LEU A 293 -18.15 10.27 1.70
N ALA A 294 -18.84 10.70 2.76
CA ALA A 294 -20.28 10.96 2.72
C ALA A 294 -20.62 12.21 1.90
N ALA A 295 -19.83 13.27 2.00
CA ALA A 295 -20.02 14.51 1.27
C ALA A 295 -19.81 14.31 -0.25
N GLU A 296 -18.76 13.58 -0.65
CA GLU A 296 -18.53 13.20 -2.05
C GLU A 296 -19.65 12.32 -2.60
N ARG A 297 -20.10 11.30 -1.83
CA ARG A 297 -21.24 10.46 -2.21
C ARG A 297 -22.54 11.25 -2.38
N ALA A 298 -22.73 12.31 -1.60
CA ALA A 298 -23.87 13.21 -1.67
C ALA A 298 -23.72 14.33 -2.73
N GLY A 299 -22.57 14.40 -3.42
CA GLY A 299 -22.28 15.47 -4.39
C GLY A 299 -22.25 16.87 -3.77
N ARG A 300 -21.95 16.99 -2.46
CA ARG A 300 -21.92 18.26 -1.73
C ARG A 300 -20.51 18.80 -1.67
N ARG A 301 -20.37 20.13 -1.78
CA ARG A 301 -19.12 20.84 -1.53
C ARG A 301 -18.81 20.85 -0.03
N TYR A 302 -17.53 20.68 0.31
CA TYR A 302 -17.07 20.71 1.70
C TYR A 302 -15.68 21.32 1.82
N ALA A 303 -15.46 22.03 2.92
CA ALA A 303 -14.15 22.53 3.36
C ALA A 303 -13.60 21.65 4.49
N LEU A 304 -12.28 21.51 4.57
CA LEU A 304 -11.61 20.78 5.65
C LEU A 304 -10.70 21.72 6.43
N ARG A 305 -10.94 21.84 7.73
CA ARG A 305 -10.05 22.58 8.64
C ARG A 305 -9.40 21.63 9.64
N LEU A 306 -8.08 21.56 9.55
CA LEU A 306 -7.21 20.84 10.47
C LEU A 306 -6.27 21.83 11.16
N PRO A 307 -5.75 21.52 12.36
CA PRO A 307 -4.69 22.31 12.98
C PRO A 307 -3.49 22.42 12.01
N GLY A 308 -3.21 23.65 11.55
CA GLY A 308 -2.13 23.96 10.62
C GLY A 308 -2.46 23.81 9.12
N THR A 309 -3.65 23.33 8.75
CA THR A 309 -4.05 23.14 7.34
C THR A 309 -5.51 23.52 7.13
N ASP A 310 -5.78 24.51 6.30
CA ASP A 310 -7.13 24.89 5.86
C ASP A 310 -7.28 24.62 4.35
N ILE A 311 -8.29 23.84 3.98
CA ILE A 311 -8.61 23.49 2.59
C ILE A 311 -10.00 24.04 2.28
N ALA A 312 -10.04 25.00 1.34
CA ALA A 312 -11.26 25.65 0.89
C ALA A 312 -12.29 24.68 0.30
N ALA A 313 -13.55 25.10 0.31
CA ALA A 313 -14.67 24.29 -0.15
C ALA A 313 -14.61 23.98 -1.65
N ALA A 314 -14.48 22.69 -1.97
CA ALA A 314 -14.56 22.17 -3.32
C ALA A 314 -15.26 20.80 -3.32
N GLN A 315 -15.29 20.13 -4.47
CA GLN A 315 -15.87 18.80 -4.66
C GLN A 315 -15.09 18.03 -5.72
N GLY A 316 -15.24 16.72 -5.74
CA GLY A 316 -14.67 15.83 -6.75
C GLY A 316 -13.40 15.12 -6.31
N GLU A 317 -12.99 14.12 -7.10
CA GLU A 317 -11.96 13.14 -6.74
C GLU A 317 -10.61 13.77 -6.33
N VAL A 318 -10.19 14.84 -7.02
CA VAL A 318 -8.94 15.56 -6.70
C VAL A 318 -9.02 16.22 -5.32
N HIS A 319 -10.18 16.82 -4.99
CA HIS A 319 -10.41 17.45 -3.69
C HIS A 319 -10.50 16.41 -2.58
N GLN A 320 -11.24 15.33 -2.81
CA GLN A 320 -11.31 14.17 -1.92
C GLN A 320 -9.92 13.64 -1.59
N HIS A 321 -9.09 13.37 -2.61
CA HIS A 321 -7.74 12.86 -2.41
C HIS A 321 -6.87 13.82 -1.60
N ARG A 322 -6.95 15.13 -1.90
CA ARG A 322 -6.21 16.17 -1.17
C ARG A 322 -6.60 16.22 0.30
N CYS A 323 -7.89 16.14 0.60
CA CYS A 323 -8.41 16.14 1.97
C CYS A 323 -8.01 14.87 2.74
N LEU A 324 -8.17 13.69 2.11
CA LEU A 324 -7.75 12.41 2.70
C LEU A 324 -6.23 12.34 2.93
N GLN A 325 -5.43 12.89 2.03
CA GLN A 325 -3.99 12.99 2.20
C GLN A 325 -3.61 13.91 3.36
N ALA A 326 -4.30 15.04 3.53
CA ALA A 326 -4.08 15.93 4.67
C ALA A 326 -4.41 15.23 6.00
N LEU A 327 -5.51 14.47 6.06
CA LEU A 327 -5.84 13.64 7.23
C LEU A 327 -4.81 12.54 7.49
N ALA A 328 -4.32 11.89 6.43
CA ALA A 328 -3.30 10.85 6.54
C ALA A 328 -1.99 11.37 7.14
N LEU A 329 -1.60 12.60 6.82
CA LEU A 329 -0.35 13.23 7.26
C LEU A 329 -0.48 14.02 8.57
N HIS A 330 -1.71 14.26 9.05
CA HIS A 330 -1.96 15.04 10.26
C HIS A 330 -1.32 14.38 11.49
N ARG A 331 -0.58 15.17 12.28
CA ARG A 331 0.20 14.76 13.48
C ARG A 331 1.28 13.69 13.24
N LEU A 332 1.58 13.36 11.98
CA LEU A 332 2.77 12.57 11.63
C LEU A 332 3.98 13.46 11.28
N ALA A 333 3.76 14.77 11.13
CA ALA A 333 4.82 15.73 10.82
C ALA A 333 5.58 16.17 12.09
N GLY A 334 6.76 15.58 12.31
CA GLY A 334 7.84 16.13 13.13
C GLY A 334 9.03 15.17 13.36
N PRO A 335 10.29 15.50 13.02
CA PRO A 335 10.78 16.57 12.14
C PRO A 335 11.46 16.04 10.85
N ALA A 336 11.44 16.88 9.80
CA ALA A 336 12.57 16.93 8.88
C ALA A 336 13.77 17.43 9.67
N GLN A 337 14.71 16.54 10.01
CA GLN A 337 16.00 16.91 10.59
C GLN A 337 17.06 16.95 9.50
N ASP A 338 17.63 18.16 9.37
CA ASP A 338 18.80 18.60 8.64
C ASP A 338 19.80 17.51 8.23
N VAL A 339 20.04 17.43 6.92
CA VAL A 339 21.34 17.01 6.39
C VAL A 339 22.04 18.27 5.91
N ARG A 340 22.89 18.83 6.78
CA ARG A 340 24.06 19.58 6.33
C ARG A 340 25.23 18.61 6.16
#